data_AF-A0A2N1PEZ9-F1
#
_entry.id   AF-A0A2N1PEZ9-F1
#
_cell.length_a   1.000
_cell.length_b   1.000
_cell.length_c   1.000
_cell.angle_alpha   90.00
_cell.angle_beta   90.00
_cell.angle_gamma   90.00
#
_symmetry.space_group_name_H-M   'P 1'
#
loop_
_entity.id
_entity.type
_entity.pdbx_description
1 polymer ?
#
loop_
_entity_poly.entity_id
_entity_poly.type
_entity_poly.pdbx_seq_one_letter_code
_entity_poly.pdbx_strand_id
1 'polypeptide(L)'
;YLPDRTEIRGDIARILFYMDIRYDNLKLVYLSGSQTPAKYQMGDLATLLAWHVMDPVDDFEMNRNNVIYGYQNNRNPFIDHPELVSYIYN
;
A
#
# COMPACT_ATOMS: atom_id res chain seq x y z
N TYR A 1 -16.27 15.29 5.09
CA TYR A 1 -16.05 14.95 3.67
C TYR A 1 -15.51 13.54 3.64
N LEU A 2 -16.12 12.65 2.85
CA LEU A 2 -15.57 11.32 2.57
C LEU A 2 -15.03 11.39 1.14
N PRO A 3 -13.77 11.04 0.90
CA PRO A 3 -13.19 11.06 -0.45
C PRO A 3 -13.92 10.08 -1.38
N ASP A 4 -13.79 10.28 -2.69
CA ASP A 4 -14.28 9.29 -3.65
C ASP A 4 -13.54 7.96 -3.43
N ARG A 5 -14.22 6.83 -3.67
CA ARG A 5 -13.66 5.48 -3.46
C ARG A 5 -12.43 5.19 -4.32
N THR A 6 -12.19 6.00 -5.34
CA THR A 6 -11.04 5.94 -6.24
C THR A 6 -9.82 6.64 -5.65
N GLU A 7 -10.00 7.73 -4.91
CA GLU A 7 -8.96 8.59 -4.28
C GLU A 7 -8.31 7.97 -3.04
N ILE A 8 -8.70 6.73 -2.66
CA ILE A 8 -8.12 6.02 -1.51
C ILE A 8 -7.42 4.73 -1.93
N ARG A 9 -7.38 4.44 -3.23
CA ARG A 9 -6.89 3.15 -3.73
C ARG A 9 -5.38 3.07 -3.60
N GLY A 10 -4.69 4.16 -3.90
CA GLY A 10 -3.25 4.32 -3.75
C GLY A 10 -2.84 4.23 -2.29
N ASP A 11 -3.60 4.88 -1.40
CA ASP A 11 -3.39 4.82 0.05
C ASP A 11 -3.42 3.40 0.57
N ILE A 12 -4.47 2.65 0.19
CA ILE A 12 -4.63 1.25 0.58
C ILE A 12 -3.46 0.42 0.03
N ALA A 13 -3.06 0.64 -1.22
CA ALA A 13 -1.93 -0.06 -1.82
C ALA A 13 -0.63 0.20 -1.05
N ARG A 14 -0.28 1.46 -0.77
CA ARG A 14 0.94 1.82 -0.02
C ARG A 14 0.92 1.30 1.41
N ILE A 15 -0.24 1.25 2.07
CA ILE A 15 -0.38 0.61 3.38
C ILE A 15 -0.06 -0.89 3.28
N LEU A 16 -0.63 -1.59 2.29
CA LEU A 16 -0.44 -3.04 2.14
C LEU A 16 0.98 -3.41 1.69
N PHE A 17 1.64 -2.59 0.86
CA PHE A 17 3.07 -2.76 0.55
C PHE A 17 3.93 -2.65 1.80
N TYR A 18 3.65 -1.68 2.68
CA TYR A 18 4.36 -1.57 3.95
C TYR A 18 4.15 -2.81 4.82
N MET A 19 2.92 -3.31 4.90
CA MET A 19 2.63 -4.52 5.69
C MET A 19 3.36 -5.75 5.15
N ASP A 20 3.45 -5.91 3.83
CA ASP A 20 4.13 -7.03 3.17
C ASP A 20 5.64 -7.07 3.46
N ILE A 21 6.28 -5.89 3.48
CA ILE A 21 7.72 -5.74 3.73
C ILE A 21 8.05 -5.73 5.22
N ARG A 22 7.20 -5.14 6.05
CA ARG A 22 7.48 -4.97 7.49
C ARG A 22 7.25 -6.25 8.28
N TYR A 23 6.30 -7.08 7.87
CA TYR A 23 5.86 -8.25 8.64
C TYR A 23 6.03 -9.52 7.81
N ASP A 24 7.01 -10.34 8.19
CA ASP A 24 7.40 -11.54 7.44
C ASP A 24 6.24 -12.53 7.19
N ASN A 25 5.26 -12.57 8.09
CA ASN A 25 4.14 -13.49 8.03
C ASN A 25 2.99 -13.01 7.15
N LEU A 26 2.99 -11.75 6.70
CA LEU A 26 1.96 -11.19 5.82
C LEU A 26 2.47 -11.17 4.39
N LYS A 27 1.63 -11.58 3.44
CA LYS A 27 2.01 -11.69 2.03
C LYS A 27 1.01 -11.05 1.06
N LEU A 28 1.50 -10.28 0.10
CA LEU A 28 0.80 -9.99 -1.15
C LEU A 28 1.10 -11.08 -2.17
N VAL A 29 0.10 -11.46 -2.95
CA VAL A 29 0.20 -12.61 -3.87
C VAL A 29 -0.43 -12.27 -5.21
N TYR A 30 0.02 -12.91 -6.28
CA TYR A 30 -0.71 -12.85 -7.55
C TYR A 30 -1.90 -13.80 -7.50
N LEU A 31 -3.11 -13.27 -7.67
CA LEU A 31 -4.33 -14.07 -7.73
C LEU A 31 -4.78 -14.24 -9.19
N SER A 32 -5.36 -15.41 -9.50
CA SER A 32 -5.92 -15.68 -10.83
C SER A 32 -7.41 -16.02 -10.77
N GLY A 33 -8.19 -15.48 -11.71
CA GLY A 33 -9.63 -15.74 -11.80
C GLY A 33 -10.39 -15.35 -10.53
N SER A 34 -11.13 -16.31 -9.97
CA SER A 34 -11.94 -16.11 -8.75
C SER A 34 -11.22 -16.54 -7.46
N GLN A 35 -9.90 -16.67 -7.50
CA GLN A 35 -9.13 -16.97 -6.29
C GLN A 35 -9.30 -15.86 -5.25
N THR A 36 -9.41 -16.27 -3.99
CA THR A 36 -9.41 -15.36 -2.85
C THR A 36 -8.13 -15.55 -2.04
N PRO A 37 -7.64 -14.50 -1.35
CA PRO A 37 -6.46 -14.63 -0.49
C PRO A 37 -6.67 -15.71 0.58
N ALA A 38 -5.68 -16.58 0.75
CA ALA A 38 -5.63 -17.53 1.85
C ALA A 38 -5.25 -16.85 3.18
N LYS A 39 -5.11 -17.62 4.25
CA LYS A 39 -4.71 -17.10 5.57
C LYS A 39 -3.37 -16.35 5.45
N TYR A 40 -3.34 -15.12 5.99
CA TYR A 40 -2.19 -14.19 5.94
C TYR A 40 -1.82 -13.63 4.56
N GLN A 41 -2.56 -14.00 3.51
CA GLN A 41 -2.48 -13.31 2.23
C GLN A 41 -3.44 -12.12 2.26
N MET A 42 -2.95 -10.93 1.97
CA MET A 42 -3.71 -9.70 2.22
C MET A 42 -4.44 -9.17 0.98
N GLY A 43 -4.02 -9.59 -0.22
CA GLY A 43 -4.63 -9.12 -1.45
C GLY A 43 -3.85 -9.53 -2.70
N ASP A 44 -4.44 -9.19 -3.84
CA ASP A 44 -3.82 -9.38 -5.16
C ASP A 44 -2.79 -8.27 -5.44
N LEU A 45 -1.52 -8.66 -5.57
CA LEU A 45 -0.41 -7.76 -5.83
C LEU A 45 -0.60 -6.99 -7.14
N ALA A 46 -1.09 -7.64 -8.21
CA ALA A 46 -1.29 -6.99 -9.49
C ALA A 46 -2.31 -5.83 -9.40
N THR A 47 -3.43 -6.06 -8.70
CA THR A 47 -4.43 -5.03 -8.43
C THR A 47 -3.85 -3.85 -7.65
N LEU A 48 -3.07 -4.12 -6.60
CA LEU A 48 -2.48 -3.06 -5.76
C LEU A 48 -1.42 -2.26 -6.50
N LEU A 49 -0.61 -2.89 -7.34
CA LEU A 49 0.35 -2.21 -8.22
C LEU A 49 -0.39 -1.26 -9.18
N ALA A 50 -1.50 -1.69 -9.77
CA ALA A 50 -2.31 -0.82 -10.63
C ALA A 50 -2.91 0.35 -9.84
N TRP A 51 -3.43 0.11 -8.64
CA TRP A 51 -4.00 1.16 -7.78
C TRP A 51 -2.96 2.21 -7.38
N HIS A 52 -1.74 1.78 -7.05
CA HIS A 52 -0.63 2.66 -6.74
C HIS A 52 -0.29 3.63 -7.89
N VAL A 53 -0.36 3.17 -9.15
CA VAL A 53 -0.10 4.01 -10.32
C VAL A 53 -1.28 4.94 -10.63
N MET A 54 -2.51 4.46 -10.48
CA MET A 54 -3.71 5.25 -10.77
C MET A 54 -3.96 6.36 -9.74
N ASP A 55 -3.47 6.19 -8.52
CA ASP A 55 -3.70 7.09 -7.39
C ASP A 55 -2.36 7.42 -6.70
N PRO A 56 -1.63 8.44 -7.22
CA PRO A 56 -0.34 8.87 -6.68
C PRO A 56 -0.43 9.35 -5.23
N VAL A 57 0.71 9.50 -4.56
CA VAL A 57 0.74 10.06 -3.20
C VAL A 57 0.22 11.50 -3.19
N ASP A 58 -0.61 11.81 -2.20
CA ASP A 58 -1.13 13.16 -1.99
C ASP A 58 -0.70 13.79 -0.64
N ASP A 59 -1.09 15.05 -0.45
CA ASP A 59 -0.77 15.81 0.76
C ASP A 59 -1.44 15.23 2.02
N PHE A 60 -2.60 14.58 1.87
CA PHE A 60 -3.32 13.99 2.98
C PHE A 60 -2.55 12.78 3.54
N GLU A 61 -2.09 11.89 2.66
CA GLU A 61 -1.24 10.76 3.03
C GLU A 61 0.09 11.21 3.62
N MET A 62 0.74 12.20 3.01
CA MET A 62 2.00 12.74 3.51
C MET A 62 1.85 13.31 4.92
N ASN A 63 0.79 14.09 5.15
CA ASN A 63 0.46 14.61 6.48
C ASN A 63 0.19 13.46 7.47
N ARG A 64 -0.59 12.45 7.07
CA ARG A 64 -0.85 11.28 7.91
C ARG A 64 0.44 10.52 8.25
N ASN A 65 1.36 10.34 7.30
CA ASN A 65 2.66 9.69 7.54
C ASN A 65 3.50 10.50 8.55
N ASN A 66 3.52 11.83 8.44
CA ASN A 66 4.19 12.72 9.38
C ASN A 66 3.61 12.64 10.81
N VAL A 67 2.28 12.67 10.93
CA VAL A 67 1.58 12.57 12.22
C VAL A 67 1.85 11.22 12.88
N ILE A 68 1.73 10.12 12.13
CA ILE A 68 1.98 8.76 12.65
C ILE A 68 3.44 8.62 13.10
N TYR A 69 4.39 9.15 12.33
CA TYR A 69 5.81 9.15 12.71
C TYR A 69 6.05 9.80 14.08
N GLY A 70 5.36 10.91 14.38
CA GLY A 70 5.44 11.57 15.68
C GLY A 70 5.01 10.70 16.87
N TYR A 71 4.20 9.66 16.64
CA TYR A 71 3.74 8.74 17.67
C TYR A 71 4.47 7.40 17.67
N GLN A 72 4.77 6.84 16.50
CA GLN A 72 5.26 5.47 16.34
C GLN A 72 6.75 5.39 15.99
N ASN A 73 7.35 6.52 15.60
CA ASN A 73 8.76 6.65 15.22
C ASN A 73 9.18 5.72 14.06
N ASN A 74 8.21 5.30 13.23
CA ASN A 74 8.42 4.63 11.95
C ASN A 74 7.60 5.32 10.86
N ARG A 75 8.10 5.29 9.62
CA ARG A 75 7.42 5.87 8.45
C ARG A 75 7.06 4.76 7.48
N ASN A 76 5.99 4.97 6.71
CA ASN A 76 5.75 4.17 5.51
C ASN A 76 6.65 4.68 4.38
N PRO A 77 7.70 3.94 3.97
CA PRO A 77 8.63 4.39 2.94
C PRO A 77 7.96 4.49 1.56
N PHE A 78 6.84 3.82 1.32
CA PHE A 78 6.12 3.89 0.04
C PHE A 78 5.30 5.17 -0.13
N ILE A 79 5.09 5.93 0.95
CA ILE A 79 4.53 7.29 0.89
C ILE A 79 5.67 8.30 0.64
N ASP A 80 6.82 8.13 1.30
CA ASP A 80 7.96 9.03 1.14
C ASP A 80 8.71 8.83 -0.20
N HIS A 81 8.76 7.58 -0.67
CA HIS A 81 9.48 7.12 -1.85
C HIS A 81 8.62 6.12 -2.66
N PRO A 82 7.59 6.60 -3.39
CA PRO A 82 6.70 5.76 -4.19
C PRO A 82 7.43 4.86 -5.19
N GLU A 83 8.57 5.31 -5.70
CA GLU A 83 9.40 4.59 -6.65
C GLU A 83 9.92 3.24 -6.12
N LEU A 84 10.01 3.07 -4.79
CA LEU A 84 10.44 1.80 -4.17
C LEU A 84 9.53 0.63 -4.53
N VAL A 85 8.25 0.90 -4.85
CA VAL A 85 7.32 -0.15 -5.29
C VAL A 85 7.84 -0.83 -6.57
N SER A 86 8.33 -0.04 -7.53
CA SER A 86 8.91 -0.57 -8.77
C SER A 86 10.22 -1.32 -8.51
N TYR A 87 11.07 -0.84 -7.61
CA TYR A 87 12.33 -1.54 -7.31
C TYR A 87 12.14 -2.91 -6.64
N ILE A 88 11.04 -3.11 -5.93
CA ILE A 88 10.79 -4.33 -5.14
C ILE A 88 9.97 -5.36 -5.92
N TYR A 89 8.99 -4.92 -6.72
CA TYR A 89 7.98 -5.81 -7.33
C TYR A 89 8.06 -5.91 -8.85
N ASN A 90 9.13 -5.42 -9.48
CA ASN A 90 9.34 -5.46 -10.94
C ASN A 90 10.35 -6.53 -11.33
#